data_AF-A0A060ZEL6-F1
#
_entry.id   AF-A0A060ZEL6-F1
#
_cell.length_a   1.000
_cell.length_b   1.000
_cell.length_c   1.000
_cell.angle_alpha   90.00
_cell.angle_beta   90.00
_cell.angle_gamma   90.00
#
_symmetry.space_group_name_H-M   'P 1'
#
loop_
_entity.id
_entity.type
_entity.pdbx_description
1 polymer ?
#
loop_
_entity_poly.entity_id
_entity_poly.type
_entity_poly.pdbx_seq_one_letter_code
_entity_poly.pdbx_strand_id
1 'polypeptide(L)'
;MVIAVHSQTIQIPTCPSYWEPLWIGFSFMMHTSAGAEGSGQALASPGSCLEEFRSSPFIECHGRGTCNYYGNTYSFWLATVDQSEMFRKPQSETLKAGNLSTRISRCVVCMKRT
;
A
#
# COMPACT_ATOMS: atom_id res chain seq x y z
N MET A 1 17.16 1.72 -13.47
CA MET A 1 16.23 0.74 -12.85
C MET A 1 15.54 1.44 -11.70
N VAL A 2 14.23 1.19 -11.51
CA VAL A 2 13.43 1.81 -10.45
C VAL A 2 12.72 0.71 -9.66
N ILE A 3 12.73 0.77 -8.33
CA ILE A 3 12.08 -0.21 -7.44
C ILE A 3 11.36 0.48 -6.29
N ALA A 4 10.39 -0.21 -5.70
CA ALA A 4 9.85 0.12 -4.38
C ALA A 4 10.54 -0.69 -3.28
N VAL A 5 10.70 -0.08 -2.10
CA VAL A 5 11.16 -0.72 -0.86
C VAL A 5 10.13 -0.43 0.23
N HIS A 6 9.76 -1.44 1.01
CA HIS A 6 8.72 -1.36 2.04
C HIS A 6 9.32 -1.60 3.43
N SER A 7 8.94 -0.81 4.41
CA SER A 7 9.50 -0.91 5.77
C SER A 7 8.79 -1.91 6.67
N GLN A 8 7.54 -2.27 6.35
CA GLN A 8 6.62 -2.94 7.28
C GLN A 8 6.52 -2.24 8.65
N THR A 9 6.75 -0.92 8.68
CA THR A 9 6.61 -0.05 9.86
C THR A 9 6.02 1.31 9.44
N ILE A 10 5.78 2.19 10.41
CA ILE A 10 5.39 3.59 10.15
C ILE A 10 6.56 4.46 9.69
N GLN A 11 7.79 3.95 9.76
CA GLN A 11 9.01 4.68 9.38
C GLN A 11 9.27 4.53 7.88
N ILE A 12 9.80 5.59 7.27
CA ILE A 12 10.21 5.57 5.86
C ILE A 12 11.42 4.63 5.71
N PRO A 13 11.35 3.60 4.85
CA PRO A 13 12.52 2.78 4.57
C PRO A 13 13.57 3.57 3.80
N THR A 14 14.84 3.20 3.94
CA THR A 14 15.93 3.81 3.19
C THR A 14 16.13 3.12 1.84
N CYS A 15 16.53 3.87 0.83
CA CYS A 15 16.94 3.28 -0.45
C CYS A 15 18.22 2.44 -0.27
N PRO A 16 18.42 1.38 -1.07
CA PRO A 16 19.65 0.60 -1.05
C PRO A 16 20.88 1.46 -1.40
N SER A 17 22.06 1.00 -1.01
CA SER A 17 23.32 1.69 -1.35
C SER A 17 23.45 1.86 -2.87
N TYR A 18 23.88 3.05 -3.31
CA TYR A 18 23.95 3.48 -4.72
C TYR A 18 22.60 3.67 -5.43
N TRP A 19 21.52 3.91 -4.67
CA TRP A 19 20.22 4.32 -5.21
C TRP A 19 19.79 5.68 -4.65
N GLU A 20 18.99 6.41 -5.41
CA GLU A 20 18.43 7.71 -5.04
C GLU A 20 16.92 7.62 -4.81
N PRO A 21 16.39 8.28 -3.77
CA PRO A 21 14.95 8.32 -3.55
C PRO A 21 14.28 9.19 -4.62
N LEU A 22 13.16 8.72 -5.14
CA LEU A 22 12.27 9.47 -6.02
C LEU A 22 11.08 10.04 -5.23
N TRP A 23 10.31 9.18 -4.56
CA TRP A 23 9.19 9.59 -3.70
C TRP A 23 8.97 8.60 -2.55
N ILE A 24 8.17 9.02 -1.58
CA ILE A 24 7.74 8.21 -0.43
C ILE A 24 6.24 7.98 -0.48
N GLY A 25 5.75 6.93 0.17
CA GLY A 25 4.32 6.63 0.15
C GLY A 25 3.87 5.60 1.17
N PHE A 26 2.77 4.95 0.83
CA PHE A 26 2.13 3.86 1.57
C PHE A 26 2.11 2.59 0.72
N SER A 27 2.36 1.47 1.38
CA SER A 27 2.54 0.15 0.75
C SER A 27 1.20 -0.44 0.29
N PHE A 28 0.82 -0.18 -0.95
CA PHE A 28 -0.39 -0.70 -1.58
C PHE A 28 -0.13 -2.07 -2.22
N MET A 29 -0.94 -3.06 -1.87
CA MET A 29 -0.73 -4.45 -2.32
C MET A 29 -1.75 -4.87 -3.37
N MET A 30 -3.05 -4.68 -3.10
CA MET A 30 -4.11 -5.14 -3.99
C MET A 30 -5.45 -4.45 -3.70
N HIS A 31 -6.45 -4.70 -4.54
CA HIS A 31 -7.81 -4.23 -4.35
C HIS A 31 -8.83 -5.24 -4.87
N THR A 32 -10.07 -5.15 -4.39
CA THR A 32 -11.23 -5.91 -4.90
C THR A 32 -12.47 -5.00 -4.98
N SER A 33 -13.40 -5.31 -5.89
CA SER A 33 -14.67 -4.57 -6.04
C SER A 33 -15.83 -5.50 -6.46
N ALA A 34 -16.53 -5.23 -7.58
CA ALA A 34 -17.59 -6.09 -8.10
C ALA A 34 -17.21 -7.57 -8.15
N GLY A 35 -18.09 -8.43 -7.61
CA GLY A 35 -17.88 -9.88 -7.60
C GLY A 35 -16.69 -10.37 -6.76
N ALA A 36 -16.10 -9.51 -5.93
CA ALA A 36 -14.81 -9.75 -5.27
C ALA A 36 -13.63 -9.97 -6.24
N GLU A 37 -13.82 -9.60 -7.51
CA GLU A 37 -12.76 -9.56 -8.51
C GLU A 37 -11.85 -8.37 -8.24
N GLY A 38 -10.59 -8.50 -8.65
CA GLY A 38 -9.56 -7.54 -8.30
C GLY A 38 -8.22 -7.81 -8.96
N SER A 39 -7.25 -6.95 -8.66
CA SER A 39 -5.87 -7.10 -9.11
C SER A 39 -4.89 -6.58 -8.07
N GLY A 40 -3.60 -6.85 -8.29
CA GLY A 40 -2.54 -6.55 -7.34
C GLY A 40 -1.35 -5.83 -7.96
N GLN A 41 -0.44 -5.41 -7.09
CA GLN A 41 0.83 -4.80 -7.45
C GLN A 41 1.98 -5.77 -7.10
N ALA A 42 2.99 -5.83 -7.96
CA ALA A 42 4.26 -6.42 -7.54
C ALA A 42 4.91 -5.49 -6.50
N LEU A 43 5.28 -6.02 -5.33
CA LEU A 43 5.88 -5.21 -4.24
C LEU A 43 7.26 -4.62 -4.59
N ALA A 44 7.91 -5.05 -5.67
CA ALA A 44 9.11 -4.39 -6.18
C ALA A 44 8.78 -3.24 -7.16
N SER A 45 7.55 -3.18 -7.66
CA SER A 45 7.12 -2.16 -8.63
C SER A 45 6.80 -0.85 -7.92
N PRO A 46 7.15 0.31 -8.51
CA PRO A 46 6.74 1.62 -8.01
C PRO A 46 5.22 1.76 -7.78
N GLY A 47 4.39 1.02 -8.53
CA GLY A 47 2.93 1.02 -8.38
C GLY A 47 2.42 0.51 -7.02
N SER A 48 3.25 -0.22 -6.28
CA SER A 48 2.95 -0.63 -4.90
C SER A 48 3.21 0.47 -3.86
N CYS A 49 3.68 1.65 -4.26
CA CYS A 49 4.02 2.75 -3.37
C CYS A 49 3.25 4.04 -3.71
N LEU A 50 1.99 4.11 -3.25
CA LEU A 50 1.12 5.28 -3.47
C LEU A 50 1.51 6.44 -2.54
N GLU A 51 1.73 7.62 -3.09
CA GLU A 51 2.15 8.81 -2.33
C GLU A 51 1.09 9.25 -1.29
N GLU A 52 -0.18 9.11 -1.64
CA GLU A 52 -1.30 9.40 -0.74
C GLU A 52 -2.03 8.13 -0.31
N PHE A 53 -2.28 8.00 0.99
CA PHE A 53 -3.18 6.99 1.50
C PHE A 53 -4.64 7.41 1.30
N ARG A 54 -5.45 6.50 0.76
CA ARG A 54 -6.92 6.60 0.69
C ARG A 54 -7.52 5.24 1.03
N SER A 55 -8.55 5.19 1.88
CA SER A 55 -9.28 3.93 2.13
C SER A 55 -9.94 3.38 0.86
N SER A 56 -10.32 4.26 -0.07
CA SER A 56 -10.90 3.93 -1.37
C SER A 56 -10.10 4.64 -2.48
N PRO A 57 -8.96 4.07 -2.93
CA PRO A 57 -8.04 4.73 -3.85
C PRO A 57 -8.47 4.65 -5.32
N PHE A 58 -9.58 3.98 -5.64
CA PHE A 58 -10.08 3.80 -7.01
C PHE A 58 -11.61 3.89 -7.06
N ILE A 59 -12.16 4.08 -8.26
CA ILE A 59 -13.61 4.16 -8.53
C ILE A 59 -14.00 3.08 -9.54
N GLU A 60 -15.18 2.48 -9.38
CA GLU A 60 -15.72 1.49 -10.30
C GLU A 60 -16.56 2.17 -11.38
N CYS A 61 -16.38 1.79 -12.65
CA CYS A 61 -17.13 2.31 -13.79
C CYS A 61 -17.75 1.19 -14.61
N HIS A 62 -18.91 1.45 -15.23
CA HIS A 62 -19.61 0.52 -16.11
C HIS A 62 -19.71 1.05 -17.54
N GLY A 63 -19.83 0.16 -18.53
CA GLY A 63 -19.93 0.51 -19.96
C GLY A 63 -21.11 1.41 -20.33
N ARG A 64 -22.11 1.55 -19.45
CA ARG A 64 -23.23 2.51 -19.60
C ARG A 64 -22.88 3.97 -19.24
N GLY A 65 -21.60 4.28 -18.95
CA GLY A 65 -21.14 5.63 -18.66
C GLY A 65 -21.35 6.09 -17.21
N THR A 66 -21.54 5.17 -16.27
CA THR A 66 -21.73 5.48 -14.84
C THR A 66 -20.53 5.01 -14.03
N CYS A 67 -20.06 5.83 -13.08
CA CYS A 67 -19.03 5.46 -12.12
C CYS A 67 -19.50 5.74 -10.69
N ASN A 68 -19.12 4.90 -9.72
CA ASN A 68 -19.48 5.09 -8.32
C ASN A 68 -18.50 4.39 -7.36
N TYR A 69 -18.59 4.76 -6.08
CA TYR A 69 -18.01 4.01 -4.97
C TYR A 69 -19.06 3.07 -4.39
N TYR A 70 -18.68 1.82 -4.18
CA TYR A 70 -19.56 0.81 -3.61
C TYR A 70 -19.02 0.31 -2.27
N GLY A 71 -19.90 -0.12 -1.37
CA GLY A 71 -19.51 -0.56 -0.01
C GLY A 71 -18.70 -1.85 0.02
N ASN A 72 -18.64 -2.60 -1.08
CA ASN A 72 -17.83 -3.80 -1.27
C ASN A 72 -16.46 -3.52 -1.93
N THR A 73 -16.11 -2.25 -2.15
CA THR A 73 -14.79 -1.85 -2.63
C THR A 73 -13.78 -1.87 -1.49
N TYR A 74 -12.79 -2.75 -1.57
CA TYR A 74 -11.74 -2.89 -0.56
C TYR A 74 -10.35 -2.59 -1.13
N SER A 75 -9.54 -1.91 -0.34
CA SER A 75 -8.11 -1.70 -0.60
C SER A 75 -7.26 -2.40 0.45
N PHE A 76 -6.19 -3.06 0.01
CA PHE A 76 -5.31 -3.86 0.86
C PHE A 76 -3.91 -3.26 0.86
N TRP A 77 -3.38 -3.08 2.07
CA TRP A 77 -2.12 -2.41 2.34
C TRP A 77 -1.25 -3.33 3.19
N LEU A 78 0.08 -3.26 3.02
CA LEU A 78 0.97 -3.99 3.94
C LEU A 78 0.83 -3.42 5.35
N ALA A 79 0.64 -4.29 6.32
CA ALA A 79 0.52 -3.92 7.73
C ALA A 79 1.89 -3.61 8.36
N THR A 80 1.88 -2.87 9.46
CA THR A 80 3.04 -2.76 10.34
C THR A 80 3.26 -4.04 11.13
N VAL A 81 4.49 -4.55 11.21
CA VAL A 81 4.84 -5.74 11.99
C VAL A 81 6.07 -5.44 12.84
N ASP A 82 5.94 -5.59 14.16
CA ASP A 82 7.08 -5.52 15.08
C ASP A 82 7.93 -6.80 14.94
N GLN A 83 9.26 -6.65 14.93
CA GLN A 83 10.18 -7.80 14.78
C GLN A 83 9.99 -8.85 15.87
N SER A 84 9.66 -8.44 17.09
CA SER A 84 9.40 -9.34 18.23
C SER A 84 8.07 -10.10 18.12
N GLU A 85 7.16 -9.63 17.26
CA GLU A 85 5.81 -10.18 17.09
C GLU A 85 5.63 -10.97 15.78
N MET A 86 6.65 -11.05 14.91
CA MET A 86 6.57 -11.69 13.59
C MET A 86 6.01 -13.13 13.59
N PHE A 87 6.33 -13.89 14.63
CA PHE A 87 5.92 -15.31 14.78
C PHE A 87 4.89 -15.51 15.88
N ARG A 88 4.33 -14.41 16.42
CA ARG A 88 3.24 -14.46 17.39
C ARG A 88 1.91 -14.34 16.65
N LYS A 89 0.84 -14.75 17.33
CA LYS A 89 -0.51 -14.59 16.79
C LYS A 89 -0.77 -13.08 16.60
N PRO A 90 -1.13 -12.62 15.38
CA PRO A 90 -1.44 -11.22 15.15
C PRO A 90 -2.59 -10.75 16.05
N GLN A 91 -2.45 -9.59 16.67
CA GLN A 91 -3.53 -8.95 17.41
C GLN A 91 -4.53 -8.34 16.42
N SER A 92 -5.78 -8.81 16.46
CA SER A 92 -6.85 -8.27 15.61
C SER A 92 -7.23 -6.86 16.06
N GLU A 93 -7.28 -5.93 15.11
CA GLU A 93 -7.65 -4.54 15.36
C GLU A 93 -8.67 -4.05 14.33
N THR A 94 -9.55 -3.13 14.73
CA THR A 94 -10.44 -2.40 13.84
C THR A 94 -10.17 -0.92 13.99
N LEU A 95 -9.61 -0.32 12.94
CA LEU A 95 -9.19 1.07 12.94
C LEU A 95 -10.30 1.95 12.35
N LYS A 96 -10.45 3.15 12.89
CA LYS A 96 -11.37 4.18 12.39
C LYS A 96 -10.58 5.40 11.91
N ALA A 97 -11.29 6.35 11.30
CA ALA A 97 -10.72 7.61 10.85
C ALA A 97 -9.87 8.28 11.95
N GLY A 98 -8.74 8.88 11.55
CA GLY A 98 -7.74 9.44 12.46
C GLY A 98 -6.58 8.51 12.80
N ASN A 99 -6.82 7.18 12.84
CA ASN A 99 -5.81 6.19 13.21
C ASN A 99 -5.46 5.20 12.09
N LEU A 100 -6.01 5.35 10.88
CA LEU A 100 -5.83 4.37 9.81
C LEU A 100 -4.36 4.20 9.40
N SER A 101 -3.60 5.29 9.32
CA SER A 101 -2.20 5.27 8.88
C SER A 101 -1.21 4.69 9.89
N THR A 102 -1.62 4.48 11.15
CA THR A 102 -0.71 3.98 12.21
C THR A 102 -0.35 2.50 12.04
N ARG A 103 -1.16 1.76 11.28
CA ARG A 103 -0.94 0.33 10.97
C ARG A 103 -0.62 0.07 9.51
N ILE A 104 -0.36 1.09 8.72
CA ILE A 104 -0.02 0.96 7.29
C ILE A 104 1.49 1.14 7.11
N SER A 105 2.12 0.15 6.49
CA SER A 105 3.53 0.20 6.13
C SER A 105 3.82 1.38 5.21
N ARG A 106 4.99 1.99 5.41
CA ARG A 106 5.54 2.98 4.49
C ARG A 106 6.43 2.36 3.43
N CYS A 107 6.65 3.11 2.37
CA CYS A 107 7.53 2.74 1.29
C CYS A 107 8.30 3.94 0.74
N VAL A 108 9.39 3.66 0.03
CA VAL A 108 10.14 4.60 -0.79
C VAL A 108 10.34 4.00 -2.18
N VAL A 109 10.22 4.81 -3.22
CA VAL A 109 10.62 4.43 -4.58
C VAL A 109 12.02 4.95 -4.84
N CYS A 110 12.87 4.08 -5.36
CA CYS A 110 14.30 4.32 -5.53
C CYS A 110 14.70 4.11 -6.98
N MET A 111 15.65 4.92 -7.47
CA MET A 111 16.29 4.76 -8.77
C MET A 111 17.78 4.45 -8.60
N LYS A 112 18.30 3.45 -9.30
CA LYS A 112 19.73 3.10 -9.27
C LYS A 112 20.56 4.25 -9.89
N ARG A 113 21.59 4.72 -9.19
CA ARG A 113 22.57 5.67 -9.72
C ARG A 113 23.30 5.05 -10.91
N THR A 114 23.50 5.83 -11.96
CA THR A 114 24.32 5.47 -13.13
C THR A 114 25.79 5.76 -12.88
#